data_AF-A0A8I2K6Q2-F1
#
_entry.id   AF-A0A8I2K6Q2-F1
#
_cell.length_a   1.000
_cell.length_b   1.000
_cell.length_c   1.000
_cell.angle_alpha   90.00
_cell.angle_beta   90.00
_cell.angle_gamma   90.00
#
_symmetry.space_group_name_H-M   'P 1'
#
loop_
_entity.id
_entity.type
_entity.pdbx_description
1 polymer ?
#
loop_
_entity_poly.entity_id
_entity_poly.type
_entity_poly.pdbx_seq_one_letter_code
_entity_poly.pdbx_strand_id
1 'polypeptide(L)'
;MKRLVITFGLTMLILCITGTAAFVAAKGDFKPAADEIIGSAGITWTPKVNYSRLVLTVARPDGTVLSKTFESGIIPYMDLSGISLDGLYTYELQVVPVVPRRTRKSIETAGMVKDIQFQEPLIQTGYFTVRDGMIVTSGAPERGVNPS
;
A
#
# COMPACT_ATOMS: atom_id res chain seq x y z
N MET A 1 -46.58 -8.09 40.85
CA MET A 1 -45.36 -8.91 40.88
C MET A 1 -44.50 -8.54 39.68
N LYS A 2 -43.57 -7.60 39.88
CA LYS A 2 -42.73 -6.95 38.84
C LYS A 2 -41.27 -7.25 39.18
N ARG A 3 -40.76 -8.47 38.93
CA ARG A 3 -39.34 -8.82 39.20
C ARG A 3 -38.75 -9.85 38.22
N LEU A 4 -39.35 -10.10 37.05
CA LEU A 4 -38.93 -11.21 36.17
C LEU A 4 -38.62 -10.83 34.71
N VAL A 5 -38.30 -9.57 34.42
CA VAL A 5 -37.94 -9.15 33.04
C VAL A 5 -36.60 -8.41 32.96
N ILE A 6 -36.01 -8.04 34.10
CA ILE A 6 -34.85 -7.11 34.10
C ILE A 6 -33.50 -7.84 33.96
N THR A 7 -33.43 -9.16 34.16
CA THR A 7 -32.15 -9.89 34.14
C THR A 7 -31.76 -10.45 32.77
N PHE A 8 -32.62 -10.38 31.76
CA PHE A 8 -32.32 -10.89 30.41
C PHE A 8 -31.80 -9.81 29.44
N GLY A 9 -31.86 -8.53 29.82
CA GLY A 9 -31.41 -7.42 28.98
C GLY A 9 -29.92 -7.07 29.09
N LEU A 10 -29.22 -7.54 30.12
CA LEU A 10 -27.85 -7.10 30.43
C LEU A 10 -26.75 -8.04 29.92
N THR A 11 -27.08 -9.28 29.57
CA THR A 11 -26.09 -10.29 29.15
C THR A 11 -25.87 -10.34 27.63
N MET A 12 -26.79 -9.76 26.84
CA MET A 12 -26.76 -9.81 25.37
C MET A 12 -26.25 -8.50 24.72
N LEU A 13 -25.55 -7.63 25.47
CA LEU A 13 -24.92 -6.42 24.92
C LEU A 13 -23.38 -6.43 25.01
N ILE A 14 -22.79 -7.48 25.57
CA ILE A 14 -21.33 -7.58 25.78
C ILE A 14 -20.65 -8.49 24.73
N LEU A 15 -21.40 -9.06 23.77
CA LEU A 15 -20.90 -10.08 22.84
C LEU A 15 -20.61 -9.60 21.40
N CYS A 16 -20.39 -8.29 21.18
CA CYS A 16 -20.19 -7.77 19.81
C CYS A 16 -18.89 -6.99 19.55
N ILE A 17 -17.95 -6.89 20.50
CA ILE A 17 -16.75 -6.01 20.33
C ILE A 17 -15.43 -6.78 20.18
N THR A 18 -15.41 -8.11 20.15
CA THR A 18 -14.17 -8.87 19.89
C THR A 18 -14.05 -9.28 18.42
N GLY A 19 -14.23 -8.33 17.51
CA GLY A 19 -13.78 -8.44 16.13
C GLY A 19 -12.29 -8.07 16.05
N THR A 20 -11.43 -8.85 16.69
CA THR A 20 -9.99 -8.72 16.48
C THR A 20 -9.68 -9.19 15.07
N ALA A 21 -9.59 -8.25 14.13
CA ALA A 21 -8.94 -8.46 12.84
C ALA A 21 -7.48 -8.85 13.12
N ALA A 22 -7.23 -10.16 13.21
CA ALA A 22 -5.88 -10.69 13.21
C ALA A 22 -5.31 -10.47 11.81
N PHE A 23 -4.63 -9.32 11.62
CA PHE A 23 -3.70 -9.16 10.51
C PHE A 23 -2.60 -10.21 10.71
N VAL A 24 -2.73 -11.33 10.00
CA VAL A 24 -1.67 -12.32 9.89
C VAL A 24 -0.59 -11.69 9.01
N ALA A 25 0.37 -11.02 9.65
CA ALA A 25 1.61 -10.62 9.01
C ALA A 25 2.37 -11.90 8.63
N ALA A 26 2.19 -12.35 7.39
CA ALA A 26 2.96 -13.44 6.85
C ALA A 26 4.44 -13.03 6.83
N LYS A 27 5.25 -13.66 7.71
CA LYS A 27 6.71 -13.52 7.75
C LYS A 27 7.33 -14.16 6.51
N GLY A 28 7.18 -13.54 5.35
CA GLY A 28 8.07 -13.72 4.21
C GLY A 28 9.18 -12.68 4.26
N ASP A 29 10.35 -12.99 3.69
CA ASP A 29 11.42 -12.02 3.45
C ASP A 29 10.96 -11.00 2.41
N PHE A 30 10.12 -10.06 2.84
CA PHE A 30 9.63 -8.98 2.00
C PHE A 30 10.78 -8.02 1.70
N LYS A 31 11.13 -7.90 0.41
CA LYS A 31 12.05 -6.88 -0.08
C LYS A 31 11.23 -5.69 -0.59
N PRO A 32 11.26 -4.53 0.10
CA PRO A 32 10.50 -3.37 -0.36
C PRO A 32 11.02 -2.89 -1.72
N ALA A 33 10.09 -2.42 -2.54
CA ALA A 33 10.37 -1.80 -3.84
C ALA A 33 11.09 -0.46 -3.70
N ALA A 34 10.89 0.24 -2.59
CA ALA A 34 11.51 1.52 -2.28
C ALA A 34 11.76 1.68 -0.77
N ASP A 35 12.82 2.39 -0.39
CA ASP A 35 12.99 2.88 0.97
C ASP A 35 12.11 4.12 1.20
N GLU A 36 11.41 4.15 2.33
CA GLU A 36 10.67 5.32 2.77
C GLU A 36 11.55 6.24 3.61
N ILE A 37 11.59 7.52 3.24
CA ILE A 37 12.21 8.57 4.01
C ILE A 37 11.13 9.58 4.38
N ILE A 38 10.87 9.68 5.68
CA ILE A 38 9.81 10.52 6.22
C ILE A 38 10.44 11.82 6.72
N GLY A 39 10.01 12.92 6.11
CA GLY A 39 10.33 14.27 6.56
C GLY A 39 9.16 14.89 7.31
N SER A 40 9.38 16.09 7.86
CA SER A 40 8.33 16.87 8.52
C SER A 40 7.25 17.37 7.55
N ALA A 41 7.58 17.55 6.27
CA ALA A 41 6.68 18.11 5.25
C ALA A 41 6.12 17.07 4.27
N GLY A 42 6.59 15.82 4.31
CA GLY A 42 6.23 14.84 3.30
C GLY A 42 7.01 13.54 3.39
N ILE A 43 6.71 12.63 2.46
CA ILE A 43 7.33 11.30 2.37
C ILE A 43 7.97 11.15 1.00
N THR A 44 9.21 10.66 1.01
CA THR A 44 9.98 10.29 -0.18
C THR A 44 10.08 8.78 -0.26
N TRP A 45 9.83 8.19 -1.42
CA TRP A 45 10.10 6.77 -1.67
C TRP A 45 11.31 6.66 -2.60
N THR A 46 12.42 6.11 -2.12
CA THR A 46 13.65 5.91 -2.90
C THR A 46 13.65 4.53 -3.54
N PRO A 47 13.44 4.39 -4.86
CA PRO A 47 13.27 3.08 -5.49
C PRO A 47 14.55 2.23 -5.43
N LYS A 48 14.38 0.94 -5.11
CA LYS A 48 15.45 -0.09 -5.10
C LYS A 48 15.46 -0.96 -6.35
N VAL A 49 14.49 -0.76 -7.23
CA VAL A 49 14.27 -1.54 -8.44
C VAL A 49 14.23 -0.61 -9.64
N ASN A 50 14.59 -1.14 -10.81
CA ASN A 50 14.39 -0.41 -12.07
C ASN A 50 12.90 -0.42 -12.44
N TYR A 51 12.38 0.74 -12.82
CA TYR A 51 10.99 0.92 -13.18
C TYR A 51 10.87 1.77 -14.43
N SER A 52 9.84 1.50 -15.24
CA SER A 52 9.42 2.43 -16.29
C SER A 52 8.53 3.52 -15.70
N ARG A 53 7.66 3.12 -14.76
CA ARG A 53 6.72 3.99 -14.07
C ARG A 53 6.44 3.50 -12.65
N LEU A 54 6.19 4.43 -11.74
CA LEU A 54 5.63 4.18 -10.42
C LEU A 54 4.26 4.85 -10.30
N VAL A 55 3.32 4.16 -9.67
CA VAL A 55 2.01 4.71 -9.32
C VAL A 55 1.89 4.67 -7.82
N LEU A 56 1.84 5.85 -7.19
CA LEU A 56 1.60 6.01 -5.77
C LEU A 56 0.14 6.36 -5.56
N THR A 57 -0.55 5.55 -4.77
CA THR A 57 -1.94 5.77 -4.36
C THR A 57 -1.98 5.91 -2.85
N VAL A 58 -2.65 6.93 -2.34
CA VAL A 58 -2.79 7.21 -0.90
C VAL A 58 -4.26 7.35 -0.56
N ALA A 59 -4.74 6.51 0.34
CA ALA A 59 -6.07 6.62 0.93
C ALA A 59 -6.01 7.48 2.18
N ARG A 60 -6.93 8.44 2.26
CA ARG A 60 -7.04 9.43 3.34
C ARG A 60 -8.04 8.95 4.40
N PRO A 61 -8.00 9.52 5.62
CA PRO A 61 -8.92 9.17 6.71
C PRO A 61 -10.42 9.38 6.37
N ASP A 62 -10.72 10.29 5.44
CA ASP A 62 -12.09 10.58 4.97
C ASP A 62 -12.57 9.60 3.87
N GLY A 63 -11.75 8.61 3.52
CA GLY A 63 -12.03 7.65 2.46
C GLY A 63 -11.72 8.16 1.05
N THR A 64 -11.24 9.40 0.90
CA THR A 64 -10.79 9.89 -0.41
C THR A 64 -9.44 9.30 -0.79
N VAL A 65 -9.18 9.16 -2.09
CA VAL A 65 -7.96 8.54 -2.61
C VAL A 65 -7.24 9.51 -3.54
N LEU A 66 -5.95 9.71 -3.31
CA LEU A 66 -5.05 10.47 -4.16
C LEU A 66 -4.16 9.51 -4.94
N SER A 67 -3.98 9.72 -6.24
CA SER A 67 -3.06 8.92 -7.05
C SER A 67 -2.12 9.83 -7.85
N LYS A 68 -0.83 9.48 -7.85
CA LYS A 68 0.22 10.21 -8.55
C LYS A 68 1.15 9.25 -9.27
N THR A 69 1.40 9.55 -10.54
CA THR A 69 2.29 8.76 -11.39
C THR A 69 3.64 9.44 -11.51
N PHE A 70 4.71 8.64 -11.45
CA PHE A 70 6.09 9.07 -11.62
C PHE A 70 6.74 8.26 -12.74
N GLU A 71 7.27 8.95 -13.74
CA GLU A 71 8.05 8.32 -14.81
C GLU A 71 9.46 7.96 -14.33
N SER A 72 10.14 7.06 -15.04
CA SER A 72 11.49 6.62 -14.74
C SER A 72 12.44 7.78 -14.42
N GLY A 73 13.21 7.64 -13.33
CA GLY A 73 14.23 8.62 -12.91
C GLY A 73 13.69 9.76 -12.06
N ILE A 74 12.37 9.85 -11.84
CA ILE A 74 11.77 10.82 -10.92
C ILE A 74 11.59 10.16 -9.56
N ILE A 75 12.18 10.73 -8.51
CA ILE A 75 12.01 10.24 -7.14
C ILE A 75 10.56 10.54 -6.70
N PRO A 76 9.75 9.52 -6.35
CA PRO A 76 8.43 9.74 -5.80
C PRO A 76 8.46 10.54 -4.51
N TYR A 77 7.75 11.66 -4.51
CA TYR A 77 7.54 12.51 -3.35
C TYR A 77 6.07 12.88 -3.23
N MET A 78 5.55 12.72 -2.02
CA MET A 78 4.25 13.25 -1.62
C MET A 78 4.46 14.38 -0.64
N ASP A 79 4.02 15.57 -1.05
CA ASP A 79 3.89 16.71 -0.17
C ASP A 79 2.67 16.51 0.73
N LEU A 80 2.89 16.60 2.03
CA LEU A 80 1.86 16.53 3.05
C LEU A 80 1.69 17.88 3.74
N SER A 81 2.46 18.90 3.33
CA SER A 81 2.27 20.27 3.81
C SER A 81 0.88 20.77 3.41
N GLY A 82 0.14 21.28 4.39
CA GLY A 82 -1.24 21.73 4.18
C GLY A 82 -2.29 20.61 4.15
N ILE A 83 -1.93 19.36 4.48
CA ILE A 83 -2.95 18.37 4.85
C ILE A 83 -3.62 18.81 6.14
N SER A 84 -4.90 19.12 6.04
CA SER A 84 -5.74 19.57 7.16
C SER A 84 -6.41 18.43 7.90
N LEU A 85 -6.35 17.21 7.38
CA LEU A 85 -7.07 16.07 7.92
C LEU A 85 -6.11 15.17 8.69
N ASP A 86 -6.24 15.19 10.00
CA ASP A 86 -5.56 14.24 10.88
C ASP A 86 -6.16 12.83 10.73
N GLY A 87 -5.34 11.82 11.01
CA GLY A 87 -5.78 10.42 11.03
C GLY A 87 -4.79 9.46 10.37
N LEU A 88 -5.27 8.24 10.15
CA LEU A 88 -4.52 7.17 9.51
C LEU A 88 -4.63 7.28 7.98
N TYR A 89 -3.47 7.32 7.33
CA TYR A 89 -3.31 7.25 5.89
C TYR A 89 -2.72 5.90 5.54
N THR A 90 -3.20 5.30 4.46
CA THR A 90 -2.57 4.11 3.87
C THR A 90 -2.10 4.44 2.47
N TYR A 91 -1.05 3.77 2.02
CA TYR A 91 -0.55 3.94 0.68
C TYR A 91 -0.28 2.60 0.00
N GLU A 92 -0.33 2.65 -1.32
CA GLU A 92 0.12 1.61 -2.24
C GLU A 92 1.08 2.24 -3.26
N LEU A 93 2.25 1.62 -3.42
CA LEU A 93 3.24 1.95 -4.43
C LEU A 93 3.34 0.78 -5.40
N GLN A 94 2.79 0.96 -6.59
CA GLN A 94 2.82 -0.02 -7.67
C GLN A 94 3.99 0.26 -8.60
N VAL A 95 4.83 -0.75 -8.84
CA VAL A 95 5.95 -0.69 -9.76
C VAL A 95 5.58 -1.29 -11.11
N VAL A 96 5.74 -0.49 -12.16
CA VAL A 96 5.70 -1.00 -13.54
C VAL A 96 7.14 -1.23 -14.00
N PRO A 97 7.54 -2.50 -14.27
CA PRO A 97 8.92 -2.81 -14.64
C PRO A 97 9.28 -2.25 -16.03
N VAL A 98 10.59 -2.15 -16.30
CA VAL A 98 11.08 -1.85 -17.65
C VAL A 98 10.97 -3.12 -18.48
N VAL A 99 10.05 -3.15 -19.45
CA VAL A 99 9.97 -4.26 -20.41
C VAL A 99 10.98 -4.01 -21.53
N PRO A 100 12.04 -4.83 -21.68
CA PRO A 100 12.94 -4.68 -22.80
C PRO A 100 12.16 -4.93 -24.10
N ARG A 101 12.16 -3.95 -25.01
CA ARG A 101 11.65 -4.15 -26.37
C ARG A 101 12.49 -5.26 -27.00
N ARG A 102 11.93 -6.45 -27.18
CA ARG A 102 12.54 -7.45 -28.07
C ARG A 102 12.66 -6.80 -29.45
N THR A 103 13.88 -6.54 -29.88
CA THR A 103 14.17 -6.18 -31.28
C THR A 103 13.58 -7.27 -32.15
N ARG A 104 12.63 -6.90 -33.01
CA ARG A 104 11.98 -7.76 -34.01
C ARG A 104 12.98 -8.13 -35.11
N LYS A 105 14.09 -8.78 -34.76
CA LYS A 105 14.97 -9.47 -35.70
C LYS A 105 15.07 -10.90 -35.20
N SER A 106 14.67 -11.83 -36.08
CA SER A 106 14.61 -13.28 -35.85
C SER A 106 13.31 -13.81 -35.21
N ILE A 107 12.16 -13.49 -35.81
CA ILE A 107 11.03 -14.45 -35.85
C ILE A 107 11.07 -15.10 -37.23
N GLU A 108 12.09 -15.88 -37.54
CA GLU A 108 12.10 -16.72 -38.76
C GLU A 108 12.75 -18.09 -38.55
N THR A 109 13.23 -18.43 -37.36
CA THR A 109 13.71 -19.80 -37.11
C THR A 109 13.50 -20.20 -35.67
N ALA A 110 12.81 -21.32 -35.48
CA ALA A 110 12.56 -22.04 -34.24
C ALA A 110 11.56 -21.40 -33.25
N GLY A 111 10.27 -21.67 -33.47
CA GLY A 111 9.45 -22.57 -32.62
C GLY A 111 9.60 -22.59 -31.09
N MET A 112 10.10 -21.54 -30.43
CA MET A 112 10.14 -21.43 -28.98
C MET A 112 9.51 -20.11 -28.55
N VAL A 113 8.21 -20.15 -28.28
CA VAL A 113 7.55 -19.16 -27.41
C VAL A 113 8.08 -19.42 -26.00
N LYS A 114 9.31 -18.95 -25.73
CA LYS A 114 9.85 -18.91 -24.37
C LYS A 114 9.06 -17.83 -23.65
N ASP A 115 8.22 -18.30 -22.72
CA ASP A 115 7.41 -17.57 -21.75
C ASP A 115 7.62 -16.06 -21.79
N ILE A 116 6.56 -15.35 -22.17
CA ILE A 116 6.41 -13.97 -21.76
C ILE A 116 6.19 -14.04 -20.25
N GLN A 117 7.27 -14.01 -19.47
CA GLN A 117 7.19 -13.81 -18.02
C GLN A 117 6.64 -12.42 -17.81
N PHE A 118 5.32 -12.31 -17.68
CA PHE A 118 4.69 -11.16 -17.06
C PHE A 118 5.27 -11.11 -15.65
N GLN A 119 6.20 -10.18 -15.41
CA GLN A 119 6.61 -9.89 -14.06
C GLN A 119 5.36 -9.41 -13.33
N GLU A 120 4.97 -10.12 -12.28
CA GLU A 120 3.90 -9.67 -11.40
C GLU A 120 4.19 -8.22 -10.97
N PRO A 121 3.18 -7.33 -11.00
CA PRO A 121 3.37 -5.96 -10.56
C PRO A 121 3.86 -5.99 -9.11
N LEU A 122 5.05 -5.43 -8.89
CA LEU A 122 5.61 -5.34 -7.55
C LEU A 122 4.85 -4.23 -6.82
N ILE A 123 4.09 -4.63 -5.79
CA ILE A 123 3.29 -3.73 -4.97
C ILE A 123 3.88 -3.67 -3.57
N GLN A 124 4.16 -2.46 -3.11
CA GLN A 124 4.52 -2.14 -1.72
C GLN A 124 3.41 -1.33 -1.09
N THR A 125 2.96 -1.72 0.10
CA THR A 125 1.95 -0.99 0.87
C THR A 125 2.52 -0.52 2.19
N GLY A 126 1.91 0.50 2.78
CA GLY A 126 2.24 0.92 4.13
C GLY A 126 1.23 1.93 4.66
N TYR A 127 1.53 2.52 5.81
CA TYR A 127 0.67 3.49 6.44
C TYR A 127 1.46 4.54 7.20
N PHE A 128 0.84 5.69 7.42
CA PHE A 128 1.35 6.72 8.31
C PHE A 128 0.20 7.45 8.98
N THR A 129 0.46 8.03 10.15
CA THR A 129 -0.52 8.80 10.92
C THR A 129 -0.14 10.27 10.90
N VAL A 130 -1.10 11.13 10.59
CA VAL A 130 -0.99 12.58 10.73
C VAL A 130 -1.71 13.04 12.00
N ARG A 131 -1.06 13.86 12.82
CA ARG A 131 -1.62 14.55 13.98
C ARG A 131 -1.12 15.98 14.02
N ASP A 132 -2.02 16.92 14.22
CA ASP A 132 -1.75 18.36 14.19
C ASP A 132 -1.00 18.77 12.90
N GLY A 133 -1.36 18.13 11.77
CA GLY A 133 -0.69 18.34 10.48
C GLY A 133 0.73 17.78 10.37
N MET A 134 1.22 17.02 11.35
CA MET A 134 2.54 16.39 11.36
C MET A 134 2.46 14.87 11.27
N ILE A 135 3.43 14.25 10.60
CA ILE A 135 3.55 12.78 10.54
C ILE A 135 4.15 12.29 11.87
N VAL A 136 3.39 11.48 12.61
CA VAL A 136 3.78 11.02 13.96
C VAL A 136 4.15 9.54 14.04
N THR A 137 3.79 8.74 13.05
CA THR A 137 4.10 7.31 12.99
C THR A 137 4.03 6.83 11.55
N SER A 138 4.94 5.96 11.16
CA SER A 138 4.76 5.11 9.97
C SER A 138 4.85 3.63 10.34
N GLY A 139 4.08 2.83 9.61
CA GLY A 139 4.25 1.39 9.58
C GLY A 139 5.46 0.99 8.74
N ALA A 140 6.00 -0.20 8.99
CA ALA A 140 6.95 -0.80 8.07
C ALA A 140 6.24 -1.11 6.74
N PRO A 141 6.94 -1.04 5.60
CA PRO A 141 6.36 -1.45 4.34
C PRO A 141 6.02 -2.95 4.35
N GLU A 142 4.82 -3.27 3.87
CA GLU A 142 4.28 -4.61 3.75
C GLU A 142 3.97 -4.92 2.28
N ARG A 143 3.80 -6.22 1.97
CA ARG A 143 3.30 -6.63 0.65
C ARG A 143 1.80 -6.39 0.58
N GLY A 144 1.34 -5.67 -0.44
CA GLY A 144 -0.07 -5.63 -0.79
C GLY A 144 -0.54 -7.01 -1.28
N VAL A 145 -1.54 -7.59 -0.60
CA VAL A 145 -2.15 -8.86 -1.04
C VAL A 145 -3.11 -8.54 -2.17
N ASN A 146 -2.87 -9.10 -3.36
CA ASN A 146 -3.83 -9.05 -4.46
C ASN A 146 -5.00 -10.00 -4.14
N PRO A 147 -6.27 -9.55 -4.12
CA PRO A 147 -7.40 -10.47 -4.03
C PRO A 147 -7.44 -11.36 -5.29
N SER A 148 -7.29 -12.66 -5.09
CA SER A 148 -7.40 -13.71 -6.10
C SER A 148 -8.78 -13.81 -6.72
#